data_AF-A0A4Z2G6M5-F1
#
_entry.id   AF-A0A4Z2G6M5-F1
#
_cell.length_a   1.000
_cell.length_b   1.000
_cell.length_c   1.000
_cell.angle_alpha   90.00
_cell.angle_beta   90.00
_cell.angle_gamma   90.00
#
_symmetry.space_group_name_H-M   'P 1'
#
loop_
_entity.id
_entity.type
_entity.pdbx_description
1 polymer ?
#
loop_
_entity_poly.entity_id
_entity_poly.type
_entity_poly.pdbx_seq_one_letter_code
_entity_poly.pdbx_strand_id
1 'polypeptide(L)'
;MTLSRRKCIVFGLCTYISAQLSVGIKEASGLMAMDLGGSSDPYVKVYTCPDKSKTFETKVLMSTLNPVFNENFSFPIQKSSLMKSRVVMQIFDFNRFSKHHIIGELRVVLGSVDWNHVIEEWQDLAEPAKFEEENLGEICFSLRYVPTTSKLTVVVLEAKNLKSMDIGGSSDPYVKVQLALDQRKWKKRKTSVKKKTLNPYYNESFTFNVSFDQIQRVHLVFSVWDHDAVSRNDAMGKIFLGCDAAGNQLRHWADMLSSPRRPVAQWHQLLTSEQVNSTLTLKRRIPLQSRMPFL
;
A
#
# COMPACT_ATOMS: atom_id res chain seq x y z
N MET A 1 7.81 -26.90 23.37
CA MET A 1 8.84 -27.66 22.62
C MET A 1 9.08 -26.95 21.30
N THR A 2 10.27 -26.34 21.20
CA THR A 2 10.99 -25.89 20.00
C THR A 2 10.20 -25.22 18.85
N LEU A 3 10.21 -23.88 18.83
CA LEU A 3 10.00 -23.09 17.61
C LEU A 3 10.88 -23.66 16.50
N SER A 4 10.25 -24.25 15.48
CA SER A 4 10.93 -24.66 14.25
C SER A 4 11.52 -23.41 13.60
N ARG A 5 12.85 -23.31 13.67
CA ARG A 5 13.63 -22.15 13.22
C ARG A 5 13.51 -22.05 11.71
N ARG A 6 12.64 -21.16 11.22
CA ARG A 6 12.52 -20.82 9.79
C ARG A 6 13.73 -19.99 9.38
N LYS A 7 14.85 -20.62 9.03
CA LYS A 7 16.10 -19.91 8.74
C LYS A 7 16.27 -19.69 7.24
N CYS A 8 16.37 -18.44 6.80
CA CYS A 8 16.88 -18.14 5.47
C CYS A 8 18.30 -17.56 5.59
N ILE A 9 19.25 -17.98 4.76
CA ILE A 9 20.41 -17.12 4.52
C ILE A 9 19.90 -16.00 3.64
N VAL A 10 20.02 -14.79 4.12
CA VAL A 10 19.99 -13.64 3.23
C VAL A 10 21.33 -12.96 3.29
N PHE A 11 22.12 -13.17 2.24
CA PHE A 11 23.26 -12.30 1.97
C PHE A 11 22.94 -11.37 0.82
N GLY A 12 22.31 -10.24 1.14
CA GLY A 12 22.42 -9.05 0.31
C GLY A 12 23.85 -8.52 0.36
N LEU A 13 24.70 -8.87 -0.60
CA LEU A 13 26.03 -8.28 -0.78
C LEU A 13 25.80 -6.81 -1.15
N CYS A 14 25.54 -6.00 -0.14
CA CYS A 14 25.09 -4.62 -0.23
C CYS A 14 26.30 -3.75 -0.55
N THR A 15 26.84 -3.86 -1.76
CA THR A 15 27.77 -2.87 -2.26
C THR A 15 26.96 -1.75 -2.88
N TYR A 16 27.12 -0.54 -2.35
CA TYR A 16 26.63 0.66 -3.01
C TYR A 16 27.78 1.27 -3.81
N ILE A 17 27.95 0.78 -5.03
CA ILE A 17 28.95 1.29 -5.97
C ILE A 17 28.18 1.92 -7.13
N SER A 18 28.50 3.16 -7.48
CA SER A 18 27.91 3.85 -8.64
C SER A 18 26.37 3.89 -8.66
N ALA A 19 25.73 4.13 -7.51
CA ALA A 19 24.26 4.20 -7.37
C ALA A 19 23.50 2.90 -7.68
N GLN A 20 24.16 1.76 -7.51
CA GLN A 20 23.53 0.44 -7.58
C GLN A 20 23.66 -0.29 -6.25
N LEU A 21 22.57 -0.95 -5.87
CA LEU A 21 22.45 -1.85 -4.74
C LEU A 21 22.52 -3.28 -5.25
N SER A 22 23.54 -4.03 -4.85
CA SER A 22 23.60 -5.47 -5.09
C SER A 22 22.92 -6.23 -3.95
N VAL A 23 22.12 -7.25 -4.29
CA VAL A 23 21.44 -8.15 -3.37
C VAL A 23 21.70 -9.58 -3.82
N GLY A 24 22.38 -10.37 -2.98
CA GLY A 24 22.58 -11.79 -3.21
C GLY A 24 21.52 -12.63 -2.49
N ILE A 25 21.14 -13.73 -3.11
CA ILE A 25 20.29 -14.77 -2.54
C ILE A 25 21.10 -16.06 -2.58
N LYS A 26 21.58 -16.51 -1.41
CA LYS A 26 22.45 -17.68 -1.31
C LYS A 26 21.65 -18.96 -1.14
N GLU A 27 21.05 -19.16 0.02
CA GLU A 27 20.32 -20.40 0.33
C GLU A 27 19.25 -20.17 1.41
N ALA A 28 18.32 -21.10 1.53
CA ALA A 28 17.38 -21.16 2.65
C ALA A 28 17.45 -22.54 3.30
N SER A 29 17.10 -22.65 4.59
CA SER A 29 17.14 -23.91 5.31
C SER A 29 15.92 -24.11 6.21
N GLY A 30 15.40 -25.33 6.23
CA GLY A 30 14.23 -25.66 7.04
C GLY A 30 12.97 -24.95 6.56
N LEU A 31 12.79 -24.84 5.24
CA LEU A 31 11.54 -24.34 4.67
C LEU A 31 10.38 -25.29 5.01
N MET A 32 9.16 -24.74 5.03
CA MET A 32 7.95 -25.53 5.22
C MET A 32 7.63 -26.30 3.94
N ALA A 33 7.27 -27.57 4.08
CA ALA A 33 6.72 -28.37 2.99
C ALA A 33 5.30 -27.88 2.67
N MET A 34 5.12 -27.41 1.44
CA MET A 34 3.84 -26.88 0.94
C MET A 34 3.13 -27.86 0.02
N ASP A 35 3.87 -28.78 -0.60
CA ASP A 35 3.32 -29.81 -1.46
C ASP A 35 2.91 -31.07 -0.70
N LEU A 36 1.94 -31.79 -1.27
CA LEU A 36 1.47 -33.10 -0.78
C LEU A 36 2.61 -34.14 -0.64
N GLY A 37 3.72 -33.95 -1.35
CA GLY A 37 4.89 -34.82 -1.30
C GLY A 37 5.83 -34.58 -0.11
N GLY A 38 5.52 -33.62 0.78
CA GLY A 38 6.40 -33.29 1.90
C GLY A 38 7.64 -32.47 1.50
N SER A 39 7.64 -31.90 0.29
CA SER A 39 8.63 -30.96 -0.22
C SER A 39 7.98 -29.62 -0.61
N SER A 40 8.78 -28.72 -1.16
CA SER A 40 8.34 -27.50 -1.83
C SER A 40 9.22 -27.28 -3.06
N ASP A 41 8.75 -26.46 -3.99
CA ASP A 41 9.48 -25.99 -5.16
C ASP A 41 9.87 -24.50 -4.98
N PRO A 42 10.84 -24.19 -4.08
CA PRO A 42 11.09 -22.82 -3.68
C PRO A 42 11.72 -21.95 -4.77
N TYR A 43 11.26 -20.70 -4.85
CA TYR A 43 11.94 -19.60 -5.53
C TYR A 43 11.76 -18.29 -4.74
N VAL A 44 12.65 -17.33 -4.94
CA VAL A 44 12.64 -16.06 -4.19
C VAL A 44 12.32 -14.91 -5.13
N LYS A 45 11.34 -14.10 -4.74
CA LYS A 45 10.99 -12.83 -5.37
C LYS A 45 11.65 -11.69 -4.58
N VAL A 46 12.43 -10.85 -5.25
CA VAL A 46 13.22 -9.77 -4.63
C VAL A 46 12.86 -8.43 -5.25
N TYR A 47 12.54 -7.45 -4.40
CA TYR A 47 12.24 -6.09 -4.83
C TYR A 47 12.58 -5.07 -3.75
N THR A 48 12.67 -3.79 -4.14
CA THR A 48 12.83 -2.68 -3.20
C THR A 48 11.48 -2.06 -2.86
N CYS A 49 11.36 -1.51 -1.65
CA CYS A 49 10.26 -0.65 -1.23
C CYS A 49 10.84 0.70 -0.77
N PRO A 50 10.12 1.81 -1.01
CA PRO A 50 8.75 1.86 -1.51
C PRO A 50 8.66 1.93 -3.06
N ASP A 51 9.81 2.01 -3.74
CA ASP A 51 9.89 1.92 -5.21
C ASP A 51 10.02 0.47 -5.67
N LYS A 52 8.93 -0.07 -6.24
CA LYS A 52 8.85 -1.41 -6.81
C LYS A 52 9.07 -1.41 -8.33
N SER A 53 9.82 -0.43 -8.87
CA SER A 53 10.11 -0.30 -10.30
C SER A 53 10.72 -1.56 -10.93
N LYS A 54 11.50 -2.33 -10.15
CA LYS A 54 12.09 -3.59 -10.59
C LYS A 54 11.85 -4.70 -9.58
N THR A 55 11.41 -5.85 -10.07
CA THR A 55 11.28 -7.08 -9.28
C THR A 55 12.05 -8.19 -10.00
N PHE A 56 12.84 -8.94 -9.26
CA PHE A 56 13.57 -10.10 -9.75
C PHE A 56 13.05 -11.37 -9.12
N GLU A 57 13.25 -12.49 -9.81
CA GLU A 57 12.89 -13.82 -9.34
C GLU A 57 14.10 -14.74 -9.56
N THR A 58 14.43 -15.55 -8.56
CA THR A 58 15.42 -16.63 -8.72
C THR A 58 14.85 -17.75 -9.59
N LYS A 59 15.70 -18.68 -9.98
CA LYS A 59 15.28 -19.96 -10.52
C LYS A 59 14.47 -20.73 -9.48
N VAL A 60 13.51 -21.51 -9.98
CA VAL A 60 12.74 -22.47 -9.18
C VAL A 60 13.62 -23.70 -8.95
N LEU A 61 13.76 -24.10 -7.70
CA LEU A 61 14.46 -25.32 -7.31
C LEU A 61 13.44 -26.36 -6.92
N MET A 62 13.47 -27.52 -7.59
CA MET A 62 12.43 -28.54 -7.44
C MET A 62 12.65 -29.39 -6.19
N SER A 63 11.57 -29.69 -5.47
CA SER A 63 11.48 -30.66 -4.38
C SER A 63 12.60 -30.52 -3.33
N THR A 64 12.76 -29.33 -2.76
CA THR A 64 13.76 -29.07 -1.73
C THR A 64 13.27 -28.15 -0.62
N LEU A 65 13.61 -28.47 0.62
CA LEU A 65 13.40 -27.62 1.80
C LEU A 65 14.66 -26.86 2.22
N ASN A 66 15.78 -27.11 1.53
CA ASN A 66 17.06 -26.46 1.75
C ASN A 66 17.65 -25.98 0.40
N PRO A 67 16.96 -25.05 -0.30
CA PRO A 67 17.41 -24.59 -1.61
C PRO A 67 18.71 -23.80 -1.55
N VAL A 68 19.60 -24.03 -2.52
CA VAL A 68 20.82 -23.23 -2.76
C VAL A 68 20.66 -22.50 -4.10
N PHE A 69 20.40 -21.19 -4.05
CA PHE A 69 20.13 -20.33 -5.20
C PHE A 69 21.43 -19.78 -5.81
N ASN A 70 22.27 -19.14 -4.98
CA ASN A 70 23.50 -18.44 -5.41
C ASN A 70 23.27 -17.45 -6.57
N GLU A 71 22.26 -16.59 -6.46
CA GLU A 71 21.91 -15.59 -7.47
C GLU A 71 22.08 -14.16 -6.94
N ASN A 72 22.56 -13.24 -7.79
CA ASN A 72 22.78 -11.84 -7.42
C ASN A 72 21.95 -10.91 -8.32
N PHE A 73 21.34 -9.90 -7.70
CA PHE A 73 20.48 -8.92 -8.35
C PHE A 73 20.95 -7.50 -8.08
N SER A 74 20.89 -6.63 -9.10
CA SER A 74 21.29 -5.22 -8.97
C SER A 74 20.09 -4.29 -9.15
N PHE A 75 19.88 -3.42 -8.16
CA PHE A 75 18.83 -2.41 -8.13
C PHE A 75 19.43 -1.00 -8.25
N PRO A 76 18.97 -0.17 -9.20
CA PRO A 76 19.35 1.24 -9.21
C PRO A 76 18.65 1.95 -8.05
N ILE A 77 19.41 2.54 -7.12
CA ILE A 77 18.85 3.29 -6.00
C ILE A 77 19.70 4.53 -5.72
N GLN A 78 19.06 5.66 -5.46
CA GLN A 78 19.79 6.87 -5.08
C GLN A 78 20.15 6.84 -3.59
N LYS A 79 21.32 7.36 -3.24
CA LYS A 79 21.80 7.46 -1.84
C LYS A 79 20.82 8.18 -0.91
N SER A 80 20.09 9.18 -1.42
CA SER A 80 19.05 9.91 -0.69
C SER A 80 17.85 9.04 -0.30
N SER A 81 17.50 8.07 -1.14
CA SER A 81 16.39 7.13 -0.92
C SER A 81 16.83 5.90 -0.14
N LEU A 82 18.10 5.52 -0.24
CA LEU A 82 18.67 4.31 0.38
C LEU A 82 18.30 4.17 1.86
N MET A 83 18.48 5.23 2.66
CA MET A 83 18.21 5.18 4.11
C MET A 83 16.73 4.99 4.48
N LYS A 84 15.82 5.29 3.56
CA LYS A 84 14.36 5.17 3.74
C LYS A 84 13.80 3.90 3.09
N SER A 85 14.63 3.21 2.32
CA SER A 85 14.23 2.05 1.54
C SER A 85 14.43 0.74 2.31
N ARG A 86 13.68 -0.26 1.85
CA ARG A 86 13.76 -1.64 2.34
C ARG A 86 13.97 -2.56 1.15
N VAL A 87 14.71 -3.65 1.35
CA VAL A 87 14.72 -4.78 0.42
C VAL A 87 13.75 -5.81 0.98
N VAL A 88 12.83 -6.27 0.12
CA VAL A 88 11.87 -7.31 0.45
C VAL A 88 12.20 -8.56 -0.36
N MET A 89 12.29 -9.68 0.34
CA MET A 89 12.55 -11.00 -0.21
C MET A 89 11.42 -11.92 0.22
N GLN A 90 10.66 -12.43 -0.74
CA GLN A 90 9.54 -13.34 -0.48
C GLN A 90 9.89 -14.70 -1.07
N ILE A 91 9.85 -15.73 -0.24
CA ILE A 91 10.04 -17.11 -0.68
C ILE A 91 8.67 -17.69 -1.02
N PHE A 92 8.55 -18.15 -2.25
CA PHE A 92 7.35 -18.79 -2.78
C PHE A 92 7.62 -20.26 -3.03
N ASP A 93 6.56 -21.05 -2.89
CA ASP A 93 6.43 -22.39 -3.43
C ASP A 93 5.79 -22.31 -4.82
N PHE A 94 6.48 -22.85 -5.84
CA PHE A 94 5.98 -22.84 -7.20
C PHE A 94 4.93 -23.94 -7.39
N ASN A 95 3.77 -23.57 -7.95
CA ASN A 95 2.72 -24.55 -8.26
C ASN A 95 2.34 -24.45 -9.74
N ARG A 96 2.43 -25.58 -10.46
CA ARG A 96 2.16 -25.61 -11.90
C ARG A 96 0.71 -25.27 -12.30
N PHE A 97 -0.26 -25.60 -11.43
CA PHE A 97 -1.69 -25.53 -11.75
C PHE A 97 -2.52 -24.68 -10.78
N SER A 98 -1.87 -24.02 -9.81
CA SER A 98 -2.54 -23.21 -8.79
C SER A 98 -1.73 -21.95 -8.49
N LYS A 99 -2.31 -21.05 -7.69
CA LYS A 99 -1.58 -19.87 -7.21
C LYS A 99 -0.43 -20.32 -6.31
N HIS A 100 0.75 -19.76 -6.55
CA HIS A 100 1.95 -20.03 -5.76
C HIS A 100 1.73 -19.59 -4.30
N HIS A 101 2.20 -20.40 -3.36
CA HIS A 101 2.07 -20.09 -1.93
C HIS A 101 3.29 -19.35 -1.41
N ILE A 102 3.08 -18.34 -0.57
CA ILE A 102 4.19 -17.68 0.13
C ILE A 102 4.57 -18.50 1.35
N ILE A 103 5.82 -18.94 1.42
CA ILE A 103 6.39 -19.67 2.56
C ILE A 103 6.77 -18.68 3.67
N GLY A 104 7.34 -17.53 3.30
CA GLY A 104 7.75 -16.50 4.24
C GLY A 104 8.32 -15.26 3.57
N GLU A 105 8.50 -14.21 4.35
CA GLU A 105 9.01 -12.91 3.89
C GLU A 105 10.17 -12.45 4.78
N LEU A 106 11.17 -11.82 4.18
CA LEU A 106 12.18 -11.06 4.87
C LEU A 106 12.19 -9.61 4.39
N ARG A 107 12.28 -8.67 5.34
CA ARG A 107 12.38 -7.23 5.09
C ARG A 107 13.63 -6.68 5.74
N VAL A 108 14.58 -6.25 4.93
CA VAL A 108 15.83 -5.65 5.40
C VAL A 108 15.74 -4.13 5.26
N VAL A 109 15.91 -3.42 6.37
CA VAL A 109 15.96 -1.94 6.38
C VAL A 109 17.35 -1.48 5.96
N LEU A 110 17.46 -0.85 4.79
CA LEU A 110 18.75 -0.45 4.24
C LEU A 110 19.46 0.64 5.07
N GLY A 111 18.69 1.43 5.83
CA GLY A 111 19.25 2.43 6.75
C GLY A 111 19.96 1.87 7.98
N SER A 112 19.73 0.60 8.35
CA SER A 112 20.40 -0.04 9.49
C SER A 112 21.58 -0.94 9.08
N VAL A 113 21.87 -1.02 7.78
CA VAL A 113 22.96 -1.82 7.21
C VAL A 113 24.27 -1.03 7.35
N ASP A 114 25.31 -1.64 7.91
CA ASP A 114 26.67 -1.07 7.86
C ASP A 114 27.31 -1.36 6.50
N TRP A 115 27.36 -0.32 5.65
CA TRP A 115 27.86 -0.40 4.27
C TRP A 115 29.38 -0.49 4.15
N ASN A 116 30.11 -0.37 5.26
CA ASN A 116 31.57 -0.51 5.26
C ASN A 116 32.02 -1.97 5.24
N HIS A 117 31.09 -2.90 5.50
CA HIS A 117 31.36 -4.33 5.53
C HIS A 117 30.36 -5.09 4.65
N VAL A 118 30.83 -6.21 4.11
CA VAL A 118 30.02 -7.13 3.31
C VAL A 118 29.19 -7.97 4.31
N ILE A 119 27.87 -7.76 4.39
CA ILE A 119 27.00 -8.34 5.44
C ILE A 119 26.46 -9.74 5.10
N GLU A 120 27.11 -10.80 5.58
CA GLU A 120 26.63 -12.20 5.48
C GLU A 120 25.84 -12.60 6.72
N GLU A 121 24.50 -12.59 6.67
CA GLU A 121 23.73 -12.95 7.87
C GLU A 121 22.55 -13.88 7.60
N TRP A 122 22.34 -14.81 8.54
CA TRP A 122 21.13 -15.61 8.61
C TRP A 122 20.02 -14.78 9.24
N GLN A 123 18.85 -14.75 8.61
CA GLN A 123 17.66 -14.10 9.16
C GLN A 123 16.47 -15.05 9.12
N ASP A 124 15.66 -15.00 10.17
CA ASP A 124 14.46 -15.81 10.23
C ASP A 124 13.36 -15.22 9.34
N LEU A 125 12.62 -16.09 8.64
CA LEU A 125 11.50 -15.67 7.81
C LEU A 125 10.31 -15.26 8.68
N ALA A 126 9.84 -14.04 8.46
CA ALA A 126 8.62 -13.53 9.05
C ALA A 126 7.39 -14.03 8.28
N GLU A 127 6.22 -13.90 8.91
CA GLU A 127 4.96 -14.04 8.20
C GLU A 127 4.84 -12.94 7.12
N PRO A 128 4.33 -13.29 5.93
CA PRO A 128 4.19 -12.32 4.86
C PRO A 128 3.25 -11.19 5.26
N ALA A 129 3.64 -9.95 4.92
CA ALA A 129 2.78 -8.81 5.14
C ALA A 129 1.42 -9.00 4.42
N LYS A 130 0.32 -8.71 5.13
CA LYS A 130 -1.04 -8.80 4.57
C LYS A 130 -1.25 -7.89 3.35
N PHE A 131 -0.49 -6.81 3.28
CA PHE A 131 -0.57 -5.81 2.23
C PHE A 131 0.84 -5.35 1.84
N GLU A 132 1.06 -5.11 0.56
CA GLU A 132 2.30 -4.56 0.07
C GLU A 132 2.43 -3.06 0.43
N GLU A 133 3.65 -2.64 0.79
CA GLU A 133 3.98 -1.23 1.00
C GLU A 133 4.35 -0.62 -0.36
N GLU A 134 3.38 0.00 -1.02
CA GLU A 134 3.57 0.73 -2.27
C GLU A 134 3.56 2.24 -2.02
N ASN A 135 4.43 2.99 -2.73
CA ASN A 135 4.29 4.44 -2.79
C ASN A 135 3.19 4.83 -3.77
N LEU A 136 2.01 5.13 -3.25
CA LEU A 136 0.86 5.58 -4.06
C LEU A 136 0.77 7.11 -4.15
N GLY A 137 1.68 7.82 -3.47
CA GLY A 137 1.70 9.26 -3.34
C GLY A 137 1.01 9.79 -2.09
N GLU A 138 1.01 11.12 -1.95
CA GLU A 138 0.46 11.82 -0.80
C GLU A 138 -0.64 12.79 -1.23
N ILE A 139 -1.64 12.97 -0.37
CA ILE A 139 -2.73 13.93 -0.56
C ILE A 139 -2.79 14.90 0.63
N CYS A 140 -2.97 16.18 0.33
CA CYS A 140 -3.20 17.24 1.30
C CYS A 140 -4.65 17.72 1.21
N PHE A 141 -5.33 17.76 2.35
CA PHE A 141 -6.68 18.30 2.45
C PHE A 141 -6.88 18.95 3.81
N SER A 142 -7.83 19.88 3.87
CA SER A 142 -8.26 20.51 5.12
C SER A 142 -9.65 20.09 5.53
N LEU A 143 -9.84 19.97 6.85
CA LEU A 143 -11.10 19.63 7.48
C LEU A 143 -11.52 20.74 8.43
N ARG A 144 -12.82 21.07 8.41
CA ARG A 144 -13.43 22.02 9.33
C ARG A 144 -14.81 21.53 9.71
N TYR A 145 -15.05 21.34 11.01
CA TYR A 145 -16.37 21.01 11.53
C TYR A 145 -16.96 22.17 12.35
N VAL A 146 -18.23 22.48 12.11
CA VAL A 146 -18.99 23.49 12.84
C VAL A 146 -20.23 22.83 13.45
N PRO A 147 -20.18 22.43 14.73
CA PRO A 147 -21.27 21.69 15.38
C PRO A 147 -22.62 22.43 15.35
N THR A 148 -22.61 23.74 15.58
CA THR A 148 -23.83 24.58 15.63
C THR A 148 -24.64 24.59 14.34
N THR A 149 -24.00 24.33 13.20
CA THR A 149 -24.67 24.27 11.88
C THR A 149 -24.66 22.86 11.29
N SER A 150 -24.10 21.89 12.02
CA SER A 150 -23.91 20.51 11.53
C SER A 150 -23.18 20.45 10.19
N LYS A 151 -22.19 21.33 9.96
CA LYS A 151 -21.45 21.43 8.69
C LYS A 151 -20.04 20.90 8.83
N LEU A 152 -19.72 19.89 8.03
CA LEU A 152 -18.38 19.41 7.76
C LEU A 152 -17.93 19.95 6.39
N THR A 153 -16.93 20.82 6.40
CA THR A 153 -16.29 21.33 5.19
C THR A 153 -14.97 20.61 4.98
N VAL A 154 -14.77 20.12 3.75
CA VAL A 154 -13.60 19.41 3.29
C VAL A 154 -13.03 20.19 2.11
N VAL A 155 -11.79 20.64 2.19
CA VAL A 155 -11.10 21.28 1.06
C VAL A 155 -9.98 20.35 0.59
N VAL A 156 -10.10 19.82 -0.62
CA VAL A 156 -9.02 19.06 -1.27
C VAL A 156 -8.05 20.07 -1.84
N LEU A 157 -6.83 20.13 -1.29
CA LEU A 157 -5.84 21.14 -1.64
C LEU A 157 -5.01 20.67 -2.84
N GLU A 158 -4.21 19.63 -2.64
CA GLU A 158 -3.27 19.13 -3.64
C GLU A 158 -2.88 17.68 -3.34
N ALA A 159 -2.23 17.03 -4.31
CA ALA A 159 -1.55 15.77 -4.12
C ALA A 159 -0.15 15.85 -4.74
N LYS A 160 0.78 15.00 -4.29
CA LYS A 160 2.15 14.96 -4.81
C LYS A 160 2.69 13.54 -4.88
N ASN A 161 3.67 13.34 -5.77
CA ASN A 161 4.34 12.06 -6.00
C ASN A 161 3.34 10.90 -6.23
N LEU A 162 2.25 11.19 -6.94
CA LEU A 162 1.27 10.18 -7.30
C LEU A 162 1.91 9.09 -8.18
N LYS A 163 1.46 7.84 -8.02
CA LYS A 163 1.88 6.73 -8.87
C LYS A 163 1.40 6.99 -10.31
N SER A 164 2.30 6.90 -11.28
CA SER A 164 1.91 6.96 -12.69
C SER A 164 1.19 5.68 -13.09
N MET A 165 0.02 5.83 -13.72
CA MET A 165 -0.76 4.72 -14.25
C MET A 165 -0.75 4.67 -15.78
N ASP A 166 -0.48 5.79 -16.45
CA ASP A 166 -0.38 5.84 -17.92
C ASP A 166 0.95 5.28 -18.44
N ILE A 167 0.92 4.65 -19.62
CA ILE A 167 2.12 4.19 -20.37
C ILE A 167 3.13 5.34 -20.60
N GLY A 168 2.67 6.60 -20.61
CA GLY A 168 3.50 7.79 -20.80
C GLY A 168 4.19 8.33 -19.55
N GLY A 169 4.08 7.67 -18.38
CA GLY A 169 4.70 8.14 -17.15
C GLY A 169 3.93 9.28 -16.45
N SER A 170 2.70 9.57 -16.88
CA SER A 170 1.79 10.54 -16.27
C SER A 170 0.54 9.88 -15.68
N SER A 171 -0.38 10.71 -15.18
CA SER A 171 -1.77 10.39 -14.84
C SER A 171 -2.63 11.63 -15.03
N ASP A 172 -3.94 11.44 -15.16
CA ASP A 172 -5.00 12.45 -15.15
C ASP A 172 -5.80 12.41 -13.82
N PRO A 173 -5.18 12.78 -12.67
CA PRO A 173 -5.75 12.49 -11.36
C PRO A 173 -6.98 13.35 -11.00
N TYR A 174 -7.95 12.70 -10.34
CA TYR A 174 -9.06 13.34 -9.63
C TYR A 174 -9.38 12.64 -8.31
N VAL A 175 -9.97 13.37 -7.36
CA VAL A 175 -10.26 12.88 -6.02
C VAL A 175 -11.77 12.69 -5.83
N LYS A 176 -12.18 11.51 -5.39
CA LYS A 176 -13.54 11.22 -4.91
C LYS A 176 -13.56 11.35 -3.40
N VAL A 177 -14.40 12.24 -2.88
CA VAL A 177 -14.64 12.42 -1.45
C VAL A 177 -15.97 11.75 -1.11
N GLN A 178 -15.96 10.78 -0.21
CA GLN A 178 -17.13 9.98 0.13
C GLN A 178 -17.31 9.89 1.65
N LEU A 179 -18.50 10.23 2.12
CA LEU A 179 -18.93 9.92 3.49
C LEU A 179 -19.55 8.53 3.51
N ALA A 180 -19.11 7.70 4.44
CA ALA A 180 -19.82 6.51 4.88
C ALA A 180 -20.34 6.73 6.30
N LEU A 181 -21.56 6.32 6.58
CA LEU A 181 -22.18 6.35 7.91
C LEU A 181 -22.58 4.91 8.22
N ASP A 182 -22.21 4.41 9.40
CA ASP A 182 -22.50 3.05 9.84
C ASP A 182 -22.11 2.00 8.77
N GLN A 183 -20.91 2.18 8.19
CA GLN A 183 -20.35 1.34 7.12
C GLN A 183 -21.15 1.30 5.80
N ARG A 184 -22.10 2.21 5.62
CA ARG A 184 -22.87 2.37 4.37
C ARG A 184 -22.49 3.65 3.67
N LYS A 185 -22.26 3.57 2.36
CA LYS A 185 -21.97 4.75 1.54
C LYS A 185 -23.16 5.72 1.60
N TRP A 186 -22.90 6.99 1.94
CA TRP A 186 -23.94 7.99 2.14
C TRP A 186 -23.87 9.13 1.11
N LYS A 187 -22.86 9.99 1.18
CA LYS A 187 -22.71 11.16 0.30
C LYS A 187 -21.39 11.06 -0.46
N LYS A 188 -21.39 11.52 -1.72
CA LYS A 188 -20.19 11.49 -2.57
C LYS A 188 -20.06 12.79 -3.37
N ARG A 189 -18.83 13.27 -3.50
CA ARG A 189 -18.40 14.38 -4.36
C ARG A 189 -17.12 13.98 -5.09
N LYS A 190 -16.79 14.70 -6.16
CA LYS A 190 -15.53 14.52 -6.89
C LYS A 190 -14.97 15.89 -7.26
N THR A 191 -13.66 15.99 -7.33
CA THR A 191 -12.96 17.17 -7.86
C THR A 191 -13.03 17.22 -9.38
N SER A 192 -12.55 18.33 -9.95
CA SER A 192 -12.11 18.38 -11.34
C SER A 192 -10.95 17.41 -11.60
N VAL A 193 -10.81 17.01 -12.87
CA VAL A 193 -9.70 16.19 -13.36
C VAL A 193 -8.54 17.12 -13.72
N LYS A 194 -7.33 16.81 -13.27
CA LYS A 194 -6.11 17.53 -13.65
C LYS A 194 -5.33 16.67 -14.61
N LYS A 195 -5.05 17.17 -15.82
CA LYS A 195 -4.44 16.35 -16.87
C LYS A 195 -2.92 16.28 -16.75
N LYS A 196 -2.35 15.12 -17.10
CA LYS A 196 -0.92 14.83 -17.26
C LYS A 196 -0.05 15.36 -16.12
N THR A 197 -0.42 15.04 -14.88
CA THR A 197 0.32 15.48 -13.70
C THR A 197 0.30 14.44 -12.58
N LEU A 198 1.45 14.27 -11.92
CA LEU A 198 1.59 13.48 -10.69
C LEU A 198 1.57 14.37 -9.43
N ASN A 199 1.45 15.69 -9.61
CA ASN A 199 1.41 16.69 -8.53
C ASN A 199 0.23 17.67 -8.76
N PRO A 200 -1.02 17.19 -8.73
CA PRO A 200 -2.18 18.02 -9.03
C PRO A 200 -2.49 19.02 -7.91
N TYR A 201 -2.82 20.26 -8.31
CA TYR A 201 -3.40 21.28 -7.44
C TYR A 201 -4.90 21.43 -7.71
N TYR A 202 -5.73 21.24 -6.67
CA TYR A 202 -7.19 21.26 -6.76
C TYR A 202 -7.78 22.53 -6.14
N ASN A 203 -7.54 22.75 -4.85
CA ASN A 203 -8.16 23.78 -4.02
C ASN A 203 -9.71 23.82 -4.13
N GLU A 204 -10.33 22.64 -4.05
CA GLU A 204 -11.79 22.47 -4.22
C GLU A 204 -12.48 22.15 -2.89
N SER A 205 -13.54 22.89 -2.58
CA SER A 205 -14.26 22.80 -1.30
C SER A 205 -15.59 22.05 -1.44
N PHE A 206 -15.83 21.11 -0.53
CA PHE A 206 -17.06 20.33 -0.42
C PHE A 206 -17.64 20.49 0.99
N THR A 207 -18.93 20.76 1.08
CA THR A 207 -19.63 20.84 2.37
C THR A 207 -20.66 19.74 2.50
N PHE A 208 -20.68 19.09 3.66
CA PHE A 208 -21.61 18.04 4.01
C PHE A 208 -22.35 18.38 5.30
N ASN A 209 -23.66 18.15 5.31
CA ASN A 209 -24.45 18.20 6.54
C ASN A 209 -24.26 16.89 7.31
N VAL A 210 -23.66 16.97 8.50
CA VAL A 210 -23.35 15.87 9.44
C VAL A 210 -23.66 16.36 10.85
N SER A 211 -24.66 15.76 11.51
CA SER A 211 -25.02 16.14 12.88
C SER A 211 -23.94 15.74 13.89
N PHE A 212 -23.99 16.31 15.09
CA PHE A 212 -23.05 15.98 16.15
C PHE A 212 -23.11 14.50 16.51
N ASP A 213 -24.30 13.88 16.55
CA ASP A 213 -24.43 12.44 16.81
C ASP A 213 -23.86 11.58 15.68
N GLN A 214 -23.87 12.09 14.44
CA GLN A 214 -23.37 11.37 13.27
C GLN A 214 -21.86 11.44 13.13
N ILE A 215 -21.21 12.53 13.56
CA ILE A 215 -19.78 12.76 13.31
C ILE A 215 -18.90 11.67 13.92
N GLN A 216 -19.33 11.04 15.01
CA GLN A 216 -18.61 9.96 15.69
C GLN A 216 -18.69 8.62 14.95
N ARG A 217 -19.68 8.44 14.06
CA ARG A 217 -19.93 7.20 13.29
C ARG A 217 -19.66 7.34 11.79
N VAL A 218 -19.19 8.52 11.38
CA VAL A 218 -18.88 8.84 10.00
C VAL A 218 -17.43 8.49 9.69
N HIS A 219 -17.25 7.84 8.54
CA HIS A 219 -15.96 7.70 7.89
C HIS A 219 -15.90 8.63 6.68
N LEU A 220 -14.91 9.51 6.66
CA LEU A 220 -14.59 10.34 5.51
C LEU A 220 -13.52 9.64 4.68
N VAL A 221 -13.87 9.26 3.46
CA VAL A 221 -13.03 8.47 2.56
C VAL A 221 -12.63 9.31 1.36
N PHE A 222 -11.32 9.45 1.16
CA PHE A 222 -10.74 10.02 -0.06
C PHE A 222 -10.25 8.90 -0.94
N SER A 223 -10.53 8.96 -2.24
CA SER A 223 -9.98 8.02 -3.21
C SER A 223 -9.47 8.81 -4.40
N VAL A 224 -8.18 8.65 -4.71
CA VAL A 224 -7.52 9.23 -5.89
C VAL A 224 -7.65 8.24 -7.04
N TRP A 225 -8.06 8.74 -8.19
CA TRP A 225 -8.30 7.97 -9.40
C TRP A 225 -7.60 8.63 -10.56
N ASP A 226 -7.13 7.80 -11.49
CA ASP A 226 -6.74 8.23 -12.81
C ASP A 226 -7.98 8.30 -13.72
N HIS A 227 -8.03 9.29 -14.60
CA HIS A 227 -9.12 9.42 -15.56
C HIS A 227 -8.66 9.07 -16.97
N ASP A 228 -9.09 7.90 -17.42
CA ASP A 228 -8.86 7.48 -18.80
C ASP A 228 -10.03 7.87 -19.70
N ALA A 229 -9.72 8.47 -20.84
CA ALA A 229 -10.73 8.85 -21.82
C ALA A 229 -11.33 7.64 -22.58
N VAL A 230 -10.55 6.57 -22.73
CA VAL A 230 -10.89 5.41 -23.58
C VAL A 230 -11.13 4.14 -22.76
N SER A 231 -10.41 3.95 -21.66
CA SER A 231 -10.53 2.79 -20.77
C SER A 231 -11.32 3.13 -19.50
N ARG A 232 -11.45 2.15 -18.61
CA ARG A 232 -12.03 2.38 -17.28
C ARG A 232 -10.99 3.08 -16.41
N ASN A 233 -11.41 4.18 -15.79
CA ASN A 233 -10.63 4.89 -14.77
C ASN A 233 -9.95 3.97 -13.76
N ASP A 234 -8.64 4.12 -13.60
CA ASP A 234 -7.85 3.35 -12.66
C ASP A 234 -7.88 3.90 -11.23
N ALA A 235 -7.97 2.99 -10.25
CA ALA A 235 -7.90 3.35 -8.84
C ALA A 235 -6.44 3.42 -8.41
N MET A 236 -5.99 4.60 -8.00
CA MET A 236 -4.59 4.83 -7.65
C MET A 236 -4.34 4.61 -6.16
N GLY A 237 -5.07 5.33 -5.31
CA GLY A 237 -4.83 5.30 -3.86
C GLY A 237 -6.05 5.75 -3.08
N LYS A 238 -6.10 5.37 -1.81
CA LYS A 238 -7.24 5.61 -0.94
C LYS A 238 -6.79 5.93 0.48
N ILE A 239 -7.59 6.72 1.19
CA ILE A 239 -7.43 6.91 2.62
C ILE A 239 -8.80 7.15 3.26
N PHE A 240 -8.90 6.89 4.56
CA PHE A 240 -10.07 7.22 5.35
C PHE A 240 -9.69 7.91 6.66
N LEU A 241 -10.64 8.68 7.20
CA LEU A 241 -10.58 9.33 8.49
C LEU A 241 -11.89 9.06 9.23
N GLY A 242 -11.81 9.00 10.56
CA GLY A 242 -12.92 8.66 11.45
C GLY A 242 -12.40 8.43 12.86
N CYS A 243 -13.31 8.20 13.81
CA CYS A 243 -12.97 7.96 15.21
C CYS A 243 -12.26 6.61 15.46
N ASP A 244 -12.38 5.66 14.53
CA ASP A 244 -11.76 4.33 14.55
C ASP A 244 -10.50 4.24 13.65
N ALA A 245 -10.07 5.35 13.06
CA ALA A 245 -8.81 5.41 12.35
C ALA A 245 -7.63 5.26 13.32
N ALA A 246 -6.43 5.05 12.78
CA ALA A 246 -5.19 5.00 13.55
C ALA A 246 -4.20 6.09 13.11
N GLY A 247 -3.17 6.34 13.91
CA GLY A 247 -2.05 7.20 13.53
C GLY A 247 -2.45 8.63 13.12
N ASN A 248 -1.88 9.12 12.01
CA ASN A 248 -2.07 10.49 11.55
C ASN A 248 -3.52 10.76 11.11
N GLN A 249 -4.25 9.76 10.62
CA GLN A 249 -5.65 9.87 10.22
C GLN A 249 -6.55 10.19 11.41
N LEU A 250 -6.35 9.47 12.54
CA LEU A 250 -7.06 9.74 13.78
C LEU A 250 -6.69 11.11 14.34
N ARG A 251 -5.39 11.45 14.34
CA ARG A 251 -4.92 12.75 14.81
C ARG A 251 -5.57 13.90 14.05
N HIS A 252 -5.59 13.84 12.72
CA HIS A 252 -6.23 14.87 11.89
C HIS A 252 -7.72 15.03 12.21
N TRP A 253 -8.42 13.90 12.40
CA TRP A 253 -9.83 13.89 12.77
C TRP A 253 -10.07 14.49 14.16
N ALA A 254 -9.24 14.12 15.14
CA ALA A 254 -9.28 14.66 16.49
C ALA A 254 -8.96 16.16 16.54
N ASP A 255 -7.96 16.62 15.78
CA ASP A 255 -7.60 18.03 15.66
C ASP A 255 -8.76 18.86 15.07
N MET A 256 -9.45 18.33 14.06
CA MET A 256 -10.65 18.95 13.49
C MET A 256 -11.77 19.09 14.54
N LEU A 257 -11.98 18.06 15.35
CA LEU A 257 -13.03 18.07 16.39
C LEU A 257 -12.69 18.97 17.57
N SER A 258 -11.41 19.04 17.97
CA SER A 258 -10.91 19.85 19.08
C SER A 258 -10.76 21.34 18.73
N SER A 259 -10.67 21.67 17.43
CA SER A 259 -10.54 23.03 16.92
C SER A 259 -11.81 23.49 16.17
N PRO A 260 -12.96 23.62 16.84
CA PRO A 260 -14.21 23.96 16.16
C PRO A 260 -14.06 25.27 15.40
N ARG A 261 -14.59 25.30 14.17
CA ARG A 261 -14.57 26.47 13.25
C ARG A 261 -13.21 26.85 12.66
N ARG A 262 -12.10 26.17 12.99
CA ARG A 262 -10.81 26.37 12.31
C ARG A 262 -10.55 25.25 11.30
N PRO A 263 -10.16 25.55 10.06
CA PRO A 263 -9.70 24.52 9.15
C PRO A 263 -8.34 23.99 9.61
N VAL A 264 -8.23 22.67 9.70
CA VAL A 264 -6.96 21.96 9.95
C VAL A 264 -6.56 21.30 8.64
N ALA A 265 -5.36 21.58 8.14
CA ALA A 265 -4.81 21.00 6.92
C ALA A 265 -3.67 20.06 7.24
N GLN A 266 -3.69 18.85 6.69
CA GLN A 266 -2.63 17.85 6.90
C GLN A 266 -2.38 17.02 5.65
N TRP A 267 -1.12 16.61 5.49
CA TRP A 267 -0.68 15.64 4.50
C TRP A 267 -0.96 14.22 4.97
N HIS A 268 -1.31 13.36 4.02
CA HIS A 268 -1.57 11.95 4.26
C HIS A 268 -1.02 11.07 3.14
N GLN A 269 -0.40 9.96 3.54
CA GLN A 269 0.06 8.90 2.63
C GLN A 269 -1.13 8.09 2.12
N LEU A 270 -1.19 7.85 0.82
CA LEU A 270 -2.23 7.02 0.21
C LEU A 270 -1.95 5.54 0.48
N LEU A 271 -3.02 4.80 0.78
CA LEU A 271 -3.02 3.36 0.99
C LEU A 271 -3.70 2.67 -0.19
N THR A 272 -3.48 1.36 -0.34
CA THR A 272 -4.18 0.60 -1.38
C THR A 272 -5.67 0.58 -1.08
N SER A 273 -6.48 0.43 -2.14
CA SER A 273 -7.92 0.30 -1.97
C SER A 273 -8.29 -0.91 -1.11
N GLU A 274 -7.51 -1.99 -1.19
CA GLU A 274 -7.72 -3.22 -0.42
C GLU A 274 -7.48 -3.00 1.07
N GLN A 275 -6.38 -2.33 1.44
CA GLN A 275 -6.08 -1.95 2.82
C GLN A 275 -7.25 -1.19 3.45
N VAL A 276 -7.68 -0.11 2.81
CA VAL A 276 -8.76 0.74 3.35
C VAL A 276 -10.10 0.01 3.40
N ASN A 277 -10.44 -0.77 2.37
CA ASN A 277 -11.71 -1.49 2.34
C ASN A 277 -11.77 -2.61 3.39
N SER A 278 -10.65 -3.28 3.65
CA SER A 278 -10.54 -4.32 4.68
C SER A 278 -10.77 -3.73 6.06
N THR A 279 -10.19 -2.55 6.35
CA THR A 279 -10.38 -1.86 7.63
C THR A 279 -11.82 -1.39 7.83
N LEU A 280 -12.45 -0.81 6.80
CA LEU A 280 -13.79 -0.23 6.93
C LEU A 280 -14.94 -1.24 6.82
N THR A 281 -14.66 -2.52 6.54
CA THR A 281 -15.64 -3.59 6.29
C THR A 281 -16.84 -3.16 5.44
N LEU A 282 -16.61 -2.24 4.47
CA LEU A 282 -17.70 -1.64 3.70
C LEU A 282 -18.38 -2.72 2.84
N LYS A 283 -19.59 -3.13 3.24
CA LYS A 283 -20.39 -4.08 2.45
C LYS A 283 -20.57 -3.53 1.03
N ARG A 284 -20.10 -4.28 0.02
CA ARG A 284 -20.47 -4.01 -1.38
C ARG A 284 -22.00 -4.05 -1.45
N ARG A 285 -22.63 -3.05 -2.09
CA ARG A 285 -24.04 -3.17 -2.44
C ARG A 285 -24.16 -4.37 -3.37
N ILE A 286 -24.80 -5.44 -2.92
CA ILE A 286 -25.36 -6.44 -3.81
C ILE A 286 -26.39 -5.68 -4.66
N PRO A 287 -26.28 -5.70 -6.00
CA PRO A 287 -27.34 -5.16 -6.84
C PRO A 287 -28.63 -5.89 -6.48
N LEU A 288 -29.66 -5.15 -6.06
CA LEU A 288 -31.00 -5.72 -5.97
C LEU A 288 -31.35 -6.19 -7.38
N GLN A 289 -31.50 -7.51 -7.54
CA GLN A 289 -32.00 -8.12 -8.76
C GLN A 289 -33.33 -7.42 -9.09
N SER A 290 -33.38 -6.80 -10.26
CA SER A 290 -34.56 -6.12 -10.76
C SER A 290 -35.75 -7.07 -10.68
N ARG A 291 -36.82 -6.63 -10.02
CA ARG A 291 -38.12 -7.31 -10.01
C ARG A 291 -38.45 -7.73 -11.44
N MET A 292 -38.69 -9.02 -11.64
CA MET A 292 -39.35 -9.47 -12.87
C MET A 292 -40.70 -8.73 -12.96
N PRO A 293 -41.05 -8.14 -14.10
CA PRO A 293 -42.41 -7.70 -14.32
C PRO A 293 -43.30 -8.94 -14.36
N PHE A 294 -44.28 -8.98 -13.47
CA PHE A 294 -45.48 -9.79 -13.68
C PHE A 294 -46.20 -9.21 -14.90
N LEU A 295 -46.29 -10.02 -15.96
CA LEU A 295 -47.46 -10.25 -16.82
C LEU A 295 -47.05 -11.13 -18.00
#